data_AF-A0A133Y7D6-F1
#
_entry.id   AF-A0A133Y7D6-F1
#
_cell.length_a   1.000
_cell.length_b   1.000
_cell.length_c   1.000
_cell.angle_alpha   90.00
_cell.angle_beta   90.00
_cell.angle_gamma   90.00
#
_symmetry.space_group_name_H-M   'P 1'
#
loop_
_entity.id
_entity.type
_entity.pdbx_description
1 polymer ?
#
loop_
_entity_poly.entity_id
_entity_poly.type
_entity_poly.pdbx_seq_one_letter_code
_entity_poly.pdbx_strand_id
1 'polypeptide(L)' 'QSQHTDWLHNGDVCQLLNISKRTLQHYRDTGVLPFTQIGHKCYYRREDVERLLQTKSEKSKNNK' A
#
# COMPACT_ATOMS: atom_id res chain seq x y z
N GLN A 1 2.90 21.56 13.35
CA GLN A 1 3.57 20.72 12.35
C GLN A 1 2.50 20.23 11.38
N SER A 2 2.56 20.66 10.13
CA SER A 2 1.54 20.33 9.12
C SER A 2 1.67 18.86 8.76
N GLN A 3 0.73 18.03 9.22
CA GLN A 3 0.65 16.62 8.84
C GLN A 3 0.31 16.57 7.35
N HIS A 4 1.31 16.37 6.50
CA HIS A 4 1.06 15.94 5.13
C HIS A 4 0.50 14.52 5.21
N THR A 5 -0.82 14.37 5.23
CA THR A 5 -1.44 13.09 4.89
C THR A 5 -1.17 12.84 3.42
N ASP A 6 -0.06 12.16 3.14
CA ASP A 6 0.31 11.71 1.80
C ASP A 6 -0.63 10.56 1.40
N TRP A 7 -1.74 10.95 0.78
CA TRP A 7 -2.66 10.02 0.14
C TRP A 7 -2.09 9.59 -1.21
N LEU A 8 -1.86 8.29 -1.34
CA LEU A 8 -1.32 7.65 -2.52
C LEU A 8 -2.45 7.15 -3.41
N HIS A 9 -2.28 7.26 -4.72
CA HIS A 9 -3.19 6.66 -5.69
C HIS A 9 -2.70 5.27 -6.09
N ASN A 10 -3.50 4.55 -6.86
CA ASN A 10 -3.10 3.23 -7.38
C ASN A 10 -1.75 3.19 -8.09
N GLY A 11 -1.39 4.23 -8.83
CA GLY A 11 -0.10 4.33 -9.51
C GLY A 11 1.04 4.35 -8.50
N ASP A 12 0.96 5.28 -7.55
CA ASP A 12 1.97 5.47 -6.51
C ASP A 12 2.13 4.20 -5.66
N VAL A 13 1.03 3.57 -5.27
CA VAL A 13 1.06 2.32 -4.48
C VAL A 13 1.71 1.18 -5.24
N CYS A 14 1.40 1.00 -6.53
CA CYS A 14 2.05 -0.02 -7.36
C CYS A 14 3.56 0.20 -7.43
N GLN A 15 4.01 1.46 -7.59
CA GLN A 15 5.44 1.79 -7.65
C GLN A 15 6.13 1.60 -6.30
N LEU A 16 5.53 2.08 -5.21
CA LEU A 16 6.11 1.98 -3.85
C LEU A 16 6.21 0.54 -3.37
N LEU A 17 5.16 -0.26 -3.58
CA LEU A 17 5.18 -1.67 -3.21
C LEU A 17 5.94 -2.54 -4.23
N ASN A 18 6.34 -1.97 -5.36
CA ASN A 18 6.89 -2.66 -6.52
C ASN A 18 6.01 -3.86 -6.94
N ILE A 19 4.70 -3.63 -7.02
CA ILE A 19 3.69 -4.65 -7.36
C ILE A 19 2.90 -4.29 -8.60
N SER A 20 2.36 -5.32 -9.26
CA SER A 20 1.44 -5.14 -10.38
C SER A 20 0.03 -4.76 -9.91
N LYS A 21 -0.77 -4.16 -10.80
CA LYS A 21 -2.19 -3.85 -10.57
C LYS A 21 -2.99 -5.06 -10.09
N ARG A 22 -2.68 -6.26 -10.59
CA ARG A 22 -3.30 -7.53 -10.16
C ARG A 22 -3.07 -7.80 -8.67
N THR A 23 -1.85 -7.61 -8.18
CA THR A 23 -1.50 -7.77 -6.78
C THR A 23 -2.18 -6.71 -5.92
N LEU A 24 -2.22 -5.46 -6.39
CA LEU A 24 -2.95 -4.38 -5.69
C LEU A 24 -4.46 -4.69 -5.61
N GLN A 25 -5.06 -5.24 -6.66
CA GLN A 25 -6.45 -5.72 -6.63
C GLN A 25 -6.64 -6.81 -5.58
N HIS A 26 -5.75 -7.81 -5.56
CA HIS A 26 -5.80 -8.87 -4.56
C HIS A 26 -5.70 -8.30 -3.13
N TYR A 27 -4.89 -7.27 -2.89
CA TYR A 27 -4.80 -6.64 -1.56
C TYR A 27 -6.04 -5.89 -1.12
N ARG A 28 -6.81 -5.33 -2.07
CA ARG A 28 -8.11 -4.75 -1.77
C ARG A 28 -9.13 -5.84 -1.44
N ASP A 29 -9.16 -6.88 -2.27
CA ASP A 29 -10.10 -8.00 -2.15
C ASP A 29 -9.91 -8.80 -0.85
N THR A 30 -8.64 -9.04 -0.49
CA THR A 30 -8.26 -9.72 0.77
C THR A 30 -8.21 -8.80 1.99
N GLY A 31 -8.40 -7.50 1.82
CA GLY A 31 -8.29 -6.52 2.92
C GLY A 31 -6.88 -6.36 3.49
N VAL A 32 -5.85 -6.81 2.77
CA VAL A 32 -4.43 -6.71 3.19
C VAL A 32 -3.96 -5.25 3.23
N LEU A 33 -4.44 -4.42 2.31
CA LEU A 33 -4.08 -3.00 2.27
C LEU A 33 -5.34 -2.14 2.51
N PRO A 34 -5.39 -1.38 3.61
CA PRO A 34 -6.48 -0.45 3.86
C PRO A 34 -6.55 0.60 2.75
N PHE A 35 -7.75 0.79 2.20
CA PHE A 35 -8.01 1.86 1.24
C PHE A 35 -9.11 2.76 1.77
N THR A 36 -9.04 4.04 1.41
CA THR A 36 -10.08 5.02 1.68
C THR A 36 -10.65 5.46 0.35
N GLN A 37 -11.96 5.35 0.19
CA GLN A 37 -12.64 5.88 -0.98
C GLN A 37 -13.06 7.32 -0.72
N ILE A 38 -12.58 8.23 -1.56
CA ILE A 38 -12.97 9.64 -1.53
C ILE A 38 -13.62 9.94 -2.88
N GLY A 39 -14.95 10.03 -2.89
CA GLY A 39 -15.76 10.10 -4.11
C GLY A 39 -15.65 8.83 -4.95
N HIS A 40 -15.14 8.95 -6.18
CA HIS A 40 -14.96 7.84 -7.12
C HIS A 40 -13.53 7.30 -7.19
N LYS A 41 -12.62 7.85 -6.38
CA LYS A 41 -11.20 7.48 -6.38
C LYS A 41 -10.83 6.77 -5.09
N CYS A 42 -10.01 5.71 -5.20
CA CYS A 42 -9.43 5.03 -4.06
C CYS A 42 -8.08 5.64 -3.73
N TYR A 43 -7.89 5.96 -2.46
CA TYR A 43 -6.69 6.51 -1.88
C TYR A 43 -6.14 5.58 -0.81
N TYR A 44 -4.84 5.65 -0.59
CA TYR A 44 -4.11 4.84 0.37
C TYR A 44 -3.27 5.75 1.23
N ARG A 45 -3.19 5.46 2.53
CA ARG A 45 -2.26 6.22 3.38
C ARG A 45 -0.84 5.70 3.13
N ARG A 46 0.10 6.63 2.95
CA ARG A 46 1.53 6.30 2.87
C ARG A 46 1.98 5.39 4.01
N GLU A 47 1.59 5.69 5.25
CA GLU A 47 1.93 4.88 6.43
C GLU A 47 1.46 3.41 6.31
N ASP A 48 0.23 3.18 5.83
CA ASP A 48 -0.33 1.83 5.66
C ASP A 48 0.43 1.06 4.56
N VAL A 49 0.80 1.76 3.48
CA VAL A 49 1.58 1.19 2.36
C VAL A 49 3.00 0.84 2.81
N GLU A 50 3.68 1.72 3.53
CA GLU A 50 5.02 1.48 4.07
C GLU A 50 5.03 0.35 5.09
N ARG A 51 4.03 0.27 5.98
CA ARG A 51 3.89 -0.85 6.92
C ARG A 51 3.73 -2.19 6.20
N LEU A 52 2.94 -2.22 5.13
CA LEU A 52 2.79 -3.42 4.30
C LEU A 52 4.09 -3.79 3.61
N LEU A 53 4.82 -2.80 3.07
CA LEU A 53 6.14 -3.00 2.46
C LEU A 53 7.13 -3.61 3.44
N GLN A 54 7.20 -3.05 4.66
CA GLN A 54 8.06 -3.54 5.73
C GLN A 54 7.69 -4.98 6.11
N THR A 55 6.40 -5.28 6.29
CA THR A 55 5.91 -6.63 6.61
C THR A 55 6.29 -7.66 5.52
N LYS A 56 6.27 -7.26 4.24
CA LYS A 56 6.69 -8.14 3.13
C LYS A 56 8.20 -8.31 3.04
N SER A 57 8.97 -7.27 3.35
CA SER A 57 10.45 -7.31 3.36
C SER A 57 10.99 -8.20 4.48
N GLU A 58 10.35 -8.16 5.65
CA GLU A 58 10.75 -8.96 6.82
C GLU A 58 10.58 -10.47 6.59
N LYS A 59 9.64 -10.89 5.74
CA LYS A 59 9.47 -12.32 5.37
C LYS A 59 10.60 -12.88 4.51
N SER A 60 11.55 -12.07 4.02
CA SER A 60 12.66 -12.54 3.19
C SER A 60 14.01 -12.67 3.92
N LYS A 61 14.11 -12.35 5.22
CA LYS A 61 15.41 -12.34 5.95
C LYS A 61 15.64 -13.48 6.94
N ASN A 62 14.78 -14.50 7.03
CA ASN A 62 15.06 -15.67 7.88
C ASN A 62 15.57 -16.87 7.05
N ASN A 63 16.73 -16.71 6.42
CA ASN A 63 17.59 -17.83 6.05
C ASN A 63 19.06 -17.37 5.96
N LYS A 64 19.71 -17.19 7.11
CA LYS A 64 21.15 -17.37 7.26
C LYS A 64 21.50 -17.74 8.69
#